data_AF-A0A661XM84-F1
#
_entry.id   AF-A0A661XM84-F1
#
_cell.length_a   1.000
_cell.length_b   1.000
_cell.length_c   1.000
_cell.angle_alpha   90.00
_cell.angle_beta   90.00
_cell.angle_gamma   90.00
#
_symmetry.space_group_name_H-M   'P 1'
#
loop_
_entity.id
_entity.type
_entity.pdbx_description
1 polymer ?
#
loop_
_entity_poly.entity_id
_entity_poly.type
_entity_poly.pdbx_seq_one_letter_code
_entity_poly.pdbx_strand_id
1 'polypeptide(L)'
;MMPTRQVSISETEYGAPIKESYLSGMNKMSGTDSILEAFDSVSKEKWLSKIREDLRGKNIEETDWEFDDELTISPFVHADDIENSSTDIGYDPHWEIAEEFNVQDDADANHEVLEALAGGCEVIMLKVHALPDWSILLAGVNLGMIKTYVIPGTDEMTQALISSLDDFLQNLPDSVQQSDNSEVPVVHIRNDKSVIGGPAHLQLDKTVVEGLAKTIHEGIELITQPYDHDPVECVVEIGDAYFVEIARLRALRILWANSLVALGLNKPSLFVEGRFSNRDMTDDVHRNMIAAGSKALSAISGGVDRLIIAHSDANPTSFHRRISRNIHQILRYESKLDAIEDPVKGAYYIENMTRQLVEKAWLKLIELNT
;
A
#
# COMPACT_ATOMS: atom_id res chain seq x y z
N MET A 1 35.58 24.20 45.58
CA MET A 1 34.37 24.15 46.43
C MET A 1 33.43 25.24 45.96
N MET A 2 32.46 24.88 45.12
CA MET A 2 31.40 25.78 44.64
C MET A 2 30.11 25.47 45.42
N PRO A 3 29.28 26.46 45.77
CA PRO A 3 28.07 26.23 46.54
C PRO A 3 26.95 25.70 45.64
N THR A 4 26.33 24.60 46.08
CA THR A 4 25.14 24.00 45.46
C THR A 4 23.93 24.90 45.70
N ARG A 5 23.34 25.43 44.63
CA ARG A 5 22.12 26.25 44.69
C ARG A 5 20.91 25.31 44.71
N GLN A 6 20.21 25.18 45.83
CA GLN A 6 18.90 24.53 45.89
C GLN A 6 17.89 25.40 45.12
N VAL A 7 17.28 24.83 44.09
CA VAL A 7 16.11 25.41 43.42
C VAL A 7 14.88 24.78 44.06
N SER A 8 14.14 25.55 44.84
CA SER A 8 12.80 25.20 45.30
C SER A 8 11.82 25.32 44.14
N ILE A 9 11.23 24.20 43.73
CA ILE A 9 10.14 24.17 42.75
C ILE A 9 8.86 24.51 43.53
N SER A 10 8.25 25.66 43.26
CA SER A 10 6.89 25.94 43.73
C SER A 10 5.92 25.09 42.91
N GLU A 11 5.09 24.30 43.58
CA GLU A 11 3.95 23.60 42.97
C GLU A 11 3.01 24.64 42.34
N THR A 12 3.09 24.81 41.02
CA THR A 12 2.04 25.47 40.25
C THR A 12 0.87 24.50 40.08
N GLU A 13 -0.28 24.90 40.62
CA GLU A 13 -1.59 24.28 40.44
C GLU A 13 -1.91 24.08 38.94
N TYR A 14 -1.68 22.87 38.43
CA TYR A 14 -2.32 22.37 37.21
C TYR A 14 -3.09 21.10 37.57
N GLY A 15 -4.23 21.30 38.22
CA GLY A 15 -5.21 20.25 38.47
C GLY A 15 -6.59 20.86 38.34
N ALA A 16 -7.21 20.74 37.16
CA ALA A 16 -8.65 20.91 37.09
C ALA A 16 -9.28 19.85 38.02
N PRO A 17 -10.21 20.22 38.92
CA PRO A 17 -10.82 19.25 39.81
C PRO A 17 -11.54 18.18 39.00
N ILE A 18 -11.16 16.92 39.20
CA ILE A 18 -11.88 15.76 38.70
C ILE A 18 -13.33 15.89 39.21
N LYS A 19 -14.32 16.03 38.32
CA LYS A 19 -15.71 16.19 38.76
C LYS A 19 -16.10 15.01 39.66
N GLU A 20 -16.78 15.26 40.78
CA GLU A 20 -17.21 14.21 41.74
C GLU A 20 -18.01 13.07 41.08
N SER A 21 -18.64 13.31 39.94
CA SER A 21 -19.30 12.29 39.12
C SER A 21 -18.35 11.17 38.66
N TYR A 22 -17.09 11.49 38.37
CA TYR A 22 -16.08 10.50 37.97
C TYR A 22 -15.64 9.60 39.12
N LEU A 23 -15.58 10.14 40.35
CA LEU A 23 -15.23 9.39 41.56
C LEU A 23 -16.36 8.45 42.01
N SER A 24 -17.62 8.83 41.76
CA SER A 24 -18.79 8.01 42.05
C SER A 24 -18.85 6.72 41.21
N GLY A 25 -18.43 6.79 39.94
CA GLY A 25 -18.39 5.62 39.03
C GLY A 25 -17.30 4.60 39.40
N MET A 26 -16.13 5.07 39.83
CA MET A 26 -15.01 4.19 40.21
C MET A 26 -15.29 3.34 41.46
N ASN A 27 -16.16 3.80 42.37
CA ASN A 27 -16.54 3.06 43.59
C ASN A 27 -17.49 1.87 43.34
N LYS A 28 -17.89 1.61 42.09
CA LYS A 28 -18.76 0.48 41.71
C LYS A 28 -18.05 -0.67 41.01
N MET A 29 -16.76 -0.54 40.69
CA MET A 29 -16.06 -1.52 39.88
C MET A 29 -15.58 -2.70 40.73
N SER A 30 -16.16 -3.88 40.51
CA SER A 30 -15.53 -5.15 40.87
C SER A 30 -14.48 -5.50 39.81
N GLY A 31 -13.49 -6.35 40.16
CA GLY A 31 -12.26 -6.56 39.38
C GLY A 31 -12.40 -7.12 37.95
N THR A 32 -13.62 -7.21 37.42
CA THR A 32 -13.95 -7.67 36.06
C THR A 32 -14.83 -6.68 35.27
N ASP A 33 -15.25 -5.56 35.84
CA ASP A 33 -16.20 -4.64 35.19
C ASP A 33 -15.48 -3.67 34.24
N SER A 34 -16.03 -3.47 33.04
CA SER A 34 -15.48 -2.55 32.04
C SER A 34 -15.48 -1.13 32.59
N ILE A 35 -14.35 -0.42 32.50
CA ILE A 35 -14.23 0.99 32.94
C ILE A 35 -15.24 1.92 32.24
N LEU A 36 -15.76 1.50 31.09
CA LEU A 36 -16.75 2.25 30.33
C LEU A 36 -18.17 2.11 30.88
N GLU A 37 -18.48 1.07 31.65
CA GLU A 37 -19.80 0.91 32.31
C GLU A 37 -20.01 1.92 33.43
N ALA A 38 -18.93 2.56 33.90
CA ALA A 38 -19.00 3.69 34.81
C ALA A 38 -19.51 4.98 34.13
N PHE A 39 -19.66 4.99 32.80
CA PHE A 39 -20.05 6.15 32.00
C PHE A 39 -21.25 5.85 31.10
N ASP A 40 -22.17 6.81 31.01
CA ASP A 40 -23.24 6.72 30.02
C ASP A 40 -22.65 6.82 28.60
N SER A 41 -23.12 5.99 27.68
CA SER A 41 -22.79 6.13 26.26
C SER A 41 -23.18 7.52 25.76
N VAL A 42 -22.25 8.19 25.08
CA VAL A 42 -22.49 9.52 24.49
C VAL A 42 -22.99 9.33 23.07
N SER A 43 -24.17 9.88 22.76
CA SER A 43 -24.74 9.84 21.41
C SER A 43 -24.02 10.80 20.46
N LYS A 44 -24.15 10.55 19.14
CA LYS A 44 -23.65 11.45 18.10
C LYS A 44 -24.12 12.90 18.30
N GLU A 45 -25.39 13.12 18.63
CA GLU A 45 -25.93 14.47 18.82
C GLU A 45 -25.28 15.21 20.00
N LYS A 46 -24.94 14.50 21.08
CA LYS A 46 -24.21 15.10 22.21
C LYS A 46 -22.80 15.53 21.78
N TRP A 47 -22.12 14.71 20.98
CA TRP A 47 -20.82 15.08 20.39
C TRP A 47 -20.93 16.28 19.46
N LEU A 48 -21.90 16.29 18.54
CA LEU A 48 -22.14 17.43 17.64
C LEU A 48 -22.47 18.71 18.40
N SER A 49 -23.28 18.62 19.46
CA SER A 49 -23.59 19.75 20.33
C SER A 49 -22.33 20.31 20.99
N LYS A 50 -21.42 19.44 21.44
CA LYS A 50 -20.15 19.86 22.02
C LYS A 50 -19.21 20.49 20.98
N ILE A 51 -19.12 19.91 19.79
CA ILE A 51 -18.32 20.47 18.69
C ILE A 51 -18.82 21.86 18.31
N ARG A 52 -20.14 22.06 18.17
CA ARG A 52 -20.74 23.38 17.88
C ARG A 52 -20.40 24.42 18.96
N GLU A 53 -20.41 24.01 20.23
CA GLU A 53 -19.98 24.87 21.35
C GLU A 53 -18.50 25.27 21.20
N ASP A 54 -17.62 24.31 20.93
CA ASP A 54 -16.17 24.53 20.80
C ASP A 54 -15.83 25.37 19.55
N LEU A 55 -16.60 25.21 18.47
CA LEU A 55 -16.55 26.02 17.25
C LEU A 55 -17.17 27.42 17.41
N ARG A 56 -17.68 27.76 18.60
CA ARG A 56 -18.32 29.06 18.92
C ARG A 56 -19.48 29.39 17.97
N GLY A 57 -20.25 28.38 17.60
CA GLY A 57 -21.42 28.51 16.72
C GLY A 57 -21.10 28.56 15.23
N LYS A 58 -19.84 28.37 14.81
CA LYS A 58 -19.53 28.09 13.39
C LYS A 58 -20.06 26.72 12.98
N ASN A 59 -20.29 26.56 11.68
CA ASN A 59 -20.77 25.30 11.18
C ASN A 59 -19.65 24.24 11.17
N ILE A 60 -19.99 22.99 11.49
CA ILE A 60 -19.01 21.89 11.50
C ILE A 60 -18.50 21.59 10.09
N GLU A 61 -19.35 21.76 9.07
CA GLU A 61 -18.95 21.56 7.67
C GLU A 61 -17.87 22.57 7.20
N GLU A 62 -17.69 23.71 7.90
CA GLU A 62 -16.55 24.61 7.65
C GLU A 62 -15.19 23.99 8.03
N THR A 63 -15.21 22.86 8.75
CA THR A 63 -14.01 22.13 9.16
C THR A 63 -13.72 20.91 8.28
N ASP A 64 -14.57 20.67 7.28
CA ASP A 64 -14.35 19.60 6.32
C ASP A 64 -13.11 19.89 5.47
N TRP A 65 -12.35 18.83 5.19
CA TRP A 65 -11.18 18.90 4.35
C TRP A 65 -11.55 18.56 2.91
N GLU A 66 -11.48 19.56 2.04
CA GLU A 66 -11.58 19.38 0.59
C GLU A 66 -10.25 18.82 0.07
N PHE A 67 -10.22 17.52 -0.24
CA PHE A 67 -9.04 16.87 -0.79
C PHE A 67 -8.87 17.21 -2.27
N ASP A 68 -9.94 17.00 -3.03
CA ASP A 68 -10.08 17.36 -4.43
C ASP A 68 -11.56 17.65 -4.75
N ASP A 69 -11.88 17.91 -6.02
CA ASP A 69 -13.24 18.24 -6.47
C ASP A 69 -14.26 17.10 -6.23
N GLU A 70 -13.79 15.88 -5.93
CA GLU A 70 -14.61 14.67 -5.81
C GLU A 70 -14.64 14.12 -4.39
N LEU A 71 -13.74 14.54 -3.49
CA LEU A 71 -13.59 14.00 -2.14
C LEU A 71 -13.48 15.11 -1.07
N THR A 72 -14.56 15.22 -0.29
CA THR A 72 -14.64 16.03 0.93
C THR A 72 -14.66 15.11 2.15
N ILE A 73 -13.83 15.40 3.15
CA ILE A 73 -13.67 14.54 4.32
C ILE A 73 -13.98 15.31 5.60
N SER A 74 -14.97 14.83 6.35
CA SER A 74 -15.29 15.42 7.66
C SER A 74 -14.32 14.94 8.76
N PRO A 75 -13.85 15.84 9.64
CA PRO A 75 -12.95 15.47 10.74
C PRO A 75 -13.65 14.70 11.86
N PHE A 76 -14.99 14.64 11.85
CA PHE A 76 -15.79 13.94 12.85
C PHE A 76 -16.59 12.81 12.22
N VAL A 77 -16.36 11.58 12.70
CA VAL A 77 -17.12 10.39 12.34
C VAL A 77 -17.53 9.67 13.62
N HIS A 78 -18.74 9.14 13.65
CA HIS A 78 -19.30 8.42 14.80
C HIS A 78 -19.63 6.96 14.43
N ALA A 79 -19.80 6.10 15.43
CA ALA A 79 -20.21 4.70 15.22
C ALA A 79 -21.52 4.59 14.43
N ASP A 80 -22.44 5.55 14.65
CA ASP A 80 -23.73 5.62 13.95
C ASP A 80 -23.60 5.90 12.43
N ASP A 81 -22.41 6.33 11.97
CA ASP A 81 -22.12 6.60 10.54
C ASP A 81 -21.65 5.35 9.78
N ILE A 82 -21.48 4.24 10.48
CA ILE A 82 -20.95 3.00 9.93
C ILE A 82 -22.05 1.97 9.98
N GLU A 83 -22.35 1.38 8.83
CA GLU A 83 -23.22 0.22 8.78
C GLU A 83 -22.51 -0.98 9.44
N ASN A 84 -23.24 -1.80 10.20
CA ASN A 84 -22.69 -2.91 11.00
C ASN A 84 -21.92 -3.99 10.20
N SER A 85 -21.81 -3.87 8.88
CA SER A 85 -20.99 -4.72 8.03
C SER A 85 -19.67 -4.03 7.69
N SER A 86 -18.63 -4.27 8.49
CA SER A 86 -17.26 -4.05 8.00
C SER A 86 -17.06 -4.88 6.75
N THR A 87 -16.69 -4.26 5.63
CA THR A 87 -16.46 -5.01 4.38
C THR A 87 -15.13 -5.74 4.51
N ASP A 88 -15.16 -7.05 4.32
CA ASP A 88 -13.95 -7.85 4.32
C ASP A 88 -13.25 -7.70 2.97
N ILE A 89 -12.01 -7.23 3.02
CA ILE A 89 -11.24 -6.91 1.81
C ILE A 89 -10.29 -8.03 1.37
N GLY A 90 -10.12 -9.07 2.19
CA GLY A 90 -9.57 -10.36 1.77
C GLY A 90 -8.20 -10.25 1.10
N TYR A 91 -7.15 -9.90 1.81
CA TYR A 91 -5.78 -9.83 1.26
C TYR A 91 -4.76 -10.56 2.14
N ASP A 92 -3.61 -10.93 1.56
CA ASP A 92 -2.53 -11.55 2.33
C ASP A 92 -1.84 -10.46 3.18
N PRO A 93 -1.81 -10.57 4.52
CA PRO A 93 -1.04 -9.61 5.34
C PRO A 93 0.45 -9.60 5.00
N HIS A 94 0.96 -10.64 4.34
CA HIS A 94 2.30 -10.67 3.81
C HIS A 94 2.37 -10.03 2.42
N TRP A 95 3.18 -8.97 2.29
CA TRP A 95 3.48 -8.34 1.00
C TRP A 95 4.80 -8.83 0.42
N GLU A 96 5.02 -8.71 -0.88
CA GLU A 96 6.30 -8.95 -1.53
C GLU A 96 7.21 -7.71 -1.42
N ILE A 97 8.44 -7.89 -0.95
CA ILE A 97 9.47 -6.85 -0.92
C ILE A 97 10.15 -6.81 -2.28
N ALA A 98 9.84 -5.78 -3.08
CA ALA A 98 10.34 -5.65 -4.44
C ALA A 98 11.27 -4.44 -4.61
N GLU A 99 12.32 -4.61 -5.41
CA GLU A 99 13.25 -3.53 -5.77
C GLU A 99 13.44 -3.45 -7.29
N GLU A 100 13.43 -2.21 -7.82
CA GLU A 100 13.71 -1.93 -9.23
C GLU A 100 15.18 -1.56 -9.44
N PHE A 101 15.81 -2.20 -10.42
CA PHE A 101 17.18 -1.98 -10.84
C PHE A 101 17.19 -1.45 -12.27
N ASN A 102 17.81 -0.29 -12.47
CA ASN A 102 18.02 0.26 -13.80
C ASN A 102 19.33 -0.28 -14.37
N VAL A 103 19.25 -1.24 -15.29
CA VAL A 103 20.41 -1.94 -15.86
C VAL A 103 21.08 -1.03 -16.89
N GLN A 104 22.28 -0.56 -16.56
CA GLN A 104 23.17 0.18 -17.45
C GLN A 104 24.40 -0.65 -17.82
N ASP A 105 24.94 -1.39 -16.84
CA ASP A 105 25.99 -2.38 -16.99
C ASP A 105 25.56 -3.66 -16.27
N ASP A 106 25.73 -4.81 -16.93
CA ASP A 106 25.22 -6.10 -16.44
C ASP A 106 25.94 -6.58 -15.17
N ALA A 107 27.25 -6.31 -15.04
CA ALA A 107 28.04 -6.76 -13.90
C ALA A 107 27.77 -5.88 -12.67
N ASP A 108 27.68 -4.56 -12.86
CA ASP A 108 27.31 -3.65 -11.78
C ASP A 108 25.88 -3.91 -11.31
N ALA A 109 24.93 -4.10 -12.23
CA ALA A 109 23.54 -4.43 -11.88
C ALA A 109 23.44 -5.78 -11.15
N ASN A 110 24.19 -6.81 -11.57
CA ASN A 110 24.26 -8.08 -10.86
C ASN A 110 24.75 -7.90 -9.41
N HIS A 111 25.78 -7.06 -9.20
CA HIS A 111 26.28 -6.77 -7.86
C HIS A 111 25.20 -6.13 -6.98
N GLU A 112 24.47 -5.14 -7.51
CA GLU A 112 23.36 -4.48 -6.80
C GLU A 112 22.22 -5.46 -6.47
N VAL A 113 21.86 -6.34 -7.42
CA VAL A 113 20.84 -7.37 -7.24
C VAL A 113 21.22 -8.34 -6.12
N LEU A 114 22.44 -8.85 -6.13
CA LEU A 114 22.92 -9.79 -5.10
C LEU A 114 22.98 -9.12 -3.72
N GLU A 115 23.39 -7.84 -3.65
CA GLU A 115 23.35 -7.07 -2.40
C GLU A 115 21.91 -6.91 -1.88
N ALA A 116 20.95 -6.65 -2.77
CA ALA A 116 19.55 -6.51 -2.41
C ALA A 116 18.92 -7.82 -1.93
N LEU A 117 19.19 -8.94 -2.62
CA LEU A 117 18.72 -10.27 -2.22
C LEU A 117 19.29 -10.68 -0.86
N ALA A 118 20.60 -10.47 -0.63
CA ALA A 118 21.21 -10.68 0.67
C ALA A 118 20.62 -9.75 1.77
N GLY A 119 20.08 -8.60 1.37
CA GLY A 119 19.39 -7.63 2.20
C GLY A 119 17.88 -7.88 2.37
N GLY A 120 17.35 -9.03 1.96
CA GLY A 120 15.94 -9.41 2.15
C GLY A 120 14.98 -8.89 1.07
N CYS A 121 15.49 -8.54 -0.11
CA CYS A 121 14.65 -8.39 -1.30
C CYS A 121 14.11 -9.75 -1.74
N GLU A 122 12.83 -9.83 -2.11
CA GLU A 122 12.12 -11.05 -2.48
C GLU A 122 11.80 -11.08 -3.99
N VAL A 123 11.64 -9.91 -4.61
CA VAL A 123 11.28 -9.75 -6.01
C VAL A 123 12.21 -8.74 -6.68
N ILE A 124 12.83 -9.12 -7.78
CA ILE A 124 13.73 -8.24 -8.54
C ILE A 124 13.05 -7.75 -9.81
N MET A 125 13.15 -6.45 -10.08
CA MET A 125 12.64 -5.84 -11.31
C MET A 125 13.78 -5.18 -12.09
N LEU A 126 14.14 -5.76 -13.23
CA LEU A 126 15.27 -5.37 -14.05
C LEU A 126 14.79 -4.53 -15.22
N LYS A 127 14.96 -3.21 -15.14
CA LYS A 127 14.68 -2.30 -16.24
C LYS A 127 15.88 -2.26 -17.19
N VAL A 128 15.70 -2.78 -18.39
CA VAL A 128 16.76 -2.98 -19.39
C VAL A 128 16.60 -2.06 -20.60
N HIS A 129 17.67 -1.39 -21.00
CA HIS A 129 17.67 -0.48 -22.18
C HIS A 129 18.45 -1.03 -23.38
N ALA A 130 19.10 -2.18 -23.22
CA ALA A 130 19.74 -2.97 -24.27
C ALA A 130 19.50 -4.46 -23.99
N LEU A 131 19.83 -5.34 -24.95
CA LEU A 131 19.83 -6.78 -24.70
C LEU A 131 20.97 -7.11 -23.72
N PRO A 132 20.67 -7.61 -22.50
CA PRO A 132 21.71 -7.90 -21.52
C PRO A 132 22.39 -9.24 -21.82
N ASP A 133 23.59 -9.42 -21.30
CA ASP A 133 24.18 -10.75 -21.12
C ASP A 133 23.58 -11.38 -19.86
N TRP A 134 22.57 -12.23 -20.04
CA TRP A 134 21.88 -12.93 -18.95
C TRP A 134 22.81 -13.76 -18.06
N SER A 135 23.91 -14.29 -18.63
CA SER A 135 24.87 -15.09 -17.87
C SER A 135 25.68 -14.24 -16.90
N ILE A 136 25.80 -12.94 -17.17
CA ILE A 136 26.42 -11.95 -16.27
C ILE A 136 25.36 -11.37 -15.33
N LEU A 137 24.27 -10.84 -15.88
CA LEU A 137 23.25 -10.11 -15.14
C LEU A 137 22.56 -10.98 -14.06
N LEU A 138 22.28 -12.25 -14.38
CA LEU A 138 21.60 -13.18 -13.47
C LEU A 138 22.56 -14.16 -12.79
N ALA A 139 23.87 -13.93 -12.89
CA ALA A 139 24.88 -14.77 -12.24
C ALA A 139 24.61 -14.88 -10.73
N GLY A 140 24.48 -16.11 -10.23
CA GLY A 140 24.26 -16.37 -8.80
C GLY A 140 22.84 -16.10 -8.29
N VAL A 141 21.92 -15.62 -9.14
CA VAL A 141 20.50 -15.49 -8.80
C VAL A 141 19.81 -16.85 -8.93
N ASN A 142 19.12 -17.30 -7.88
CA ASN A 142 18.33 -18.53 -7.96
C ASN A 142 16.96 -18.23 -8.57
N LEU A 143 16.85 -18.38 -9.89
CA LEU A 143 15.64 -18.08 -10.67
C LEU A 143 14.45 -18.99 -10.35
N GLY A 144 14.68 -20.14 -9.70
CA GLY A 144 13.60 -21.01 -9.22
C GLY A 144 12.95 -20.50 -7.93
N MET A 145 13.64 -19.67 -7.14
CA MET A 145 13.12 -19.14 -5.88
C MET A 145 12.79 -17.64 -5.93
N ILE A 146 13.46 -16.89 -6.79
CA ILE A 146 13.34 -15.43 -6.86
C ILE A 146 12.46 -15.05 -8.04
N LYS A 147 11.31 -14.41 -7.75
CA LYS A 147 10.45 -13.81 -8.78
C LYS A 147 11.23 -12.68 -9.45
N THR A 148 11.39 -12.79 -10.77
CA THR A 148 12.21 -11.88 -11.56
C THR A 148 11.35 -11.27 -12.65
N TYR A 149 11.26 -9.95 -12.67
CA TYR A 149 10.57 -9.20 -13.73
C TYR A 149 11.60 -8.47 -14.57
N VAL A 150 11.53 -8.62 -15.89
CA VAL A 150 12.34 -7.87 -16.86
C VAL A 150 11.43 -6.83 -17.51
N ILE A 151 11.78 -5.56 -17.36
CA ILE A 151 11.01 -4.43 -17.88
C ILE A 151 11.78 -3.85 -19.08
N PRO A 152 11.26 -3.98 -20.32
CA PRO A 152 11.90 -3.42 -21.49
C PRO A 152 11.84 -1.89 -21.43
N GLY A 153 12.94 -1.23 -21.78
CA GLY A 153 12.98 0.24 -21.84
C GLY A 153 12.12 0.83 -22.95
N THR A 154 11.85 0.05 -24.02
CA THR A 154 10.91 0.40 -25.08
C THR A 154 10.13 -0.83 -25.58
N ASP A 155 8.92 -0.61 -26.09
CA ASP A 155 8.05 -1.69 -26.59
C ASP A 155 8.69 -2.48 -27.73
N GLU A 156 9.49 -1.84 -28.60
CA GLU A 156 10.13 -2.47 -29.75
C GLU A 156 11.14 -3.55 -29.36
N MET A 157 11.72 -3.46 -28.16
CA MET A 157 12.70 -4.43 -27.67
C MET A 157 12.07 -5.72 -27.14
N THR A 158 10.78 -5.69 -26.82
CA THR A 158 10.08 -6.75 -26.10
C THR A 158 10.29 -8.13 -26.75
N GLN A 159 10.09 -8.25 -28.06
CA GLN A 159 10.22 -9.54 -28.77
C GLN A 159 11.66 -10.06 -28.81
N ALA A 160 12.64 -9.16 -28.93
CA ALA A 160 14.05 -9.53 -28.92
C ALA A 160 14.47 -10.00 -27.52
N LEU A 161 13.97 -9.35 -26.47
CA LEU A 161 14.21 -9.73 -25.08
C LEU A 161 13.59 -11.11 -24.76
N ILE A 162 12.35 -11.37 -25.18
CA ILE A 162 11.73 -12.71 -25.03
C ILE A 162 12.60 -13.77 -25.68
N SER A 163 12.94 -13.57 -26.95
CA SER A 163 13.72 -14.55 -27.71
C SER A 163 15.09 -14.82 -27.08
N SER A 164 15.75 -13.76 -26.59
CA SER A 164 17.05 -13.86 -25.94
C SER A 164 16.98 -14.53 -24.56
N LEU A 165 15.94 -14.23 -23.78
CA LEU A 165 15.71 -14.83 -22.47
C LEU A 165 15.34 -16.32 -22.61
N ASP A 166 14.48 -16.66 -23.56
CA ASP A 166 14.08 -18.05 -23.83
C ASP A 166 15.30 -18.91 -24.19
N ASP A 167 16.18 -18.41 -25.06
CA ASP A 167 17.43 -19.10 -25.41
C ASP A 167 18.33 -19.28 -24.18
N PHE A 168 18.46 -18.27 -23.32
CA PHE A 168 19.20 -18.39 -22.08
C PHE A 168 18.61 -19.46 -21.14
N LEU A 169 17.29 -19.42 -20.90
CA LEU A 169 16.61 -20.35 -20.00
C LEU A 169 16.68 -21.80 -20.48
N GLN A 170 16.58 -22.02 -21.80
CA GLN A 170 16.71 -23.36 -22.41
C GLN A 170 18.12 -23.93 -22.27
N ASN A 171 19.14 -23.07 -22.23
CA ASN A 171 20.54 -23.45 -22.10
C ASN A 171 21.03 -23.56 -20.64
N LEU A 172 20.15 -23.37 -19.64
CA LEU A 172 20.49 -23.56 -18.23
C LEU A 172 20.75 -25.05 -17.92
N PRO A 173 21.68 -25.37 -16.99
CA PRO A 173 21.92 -26.76 -16.56
C PRO A 173 20.67 -27.42 -15.99
N ASP A 174 20.47 -28.72 -16.26
CA ASP A 174 19.30 -29.51 -15.82
C ASP A 174 19.01 -29.40 -14.30
N SER A 175 20.04 -29.19 -13.48
CA SER A 175 19.90 -29.00 -12.02
C SER A 175 19.11 -27.75 -11.61
N VAL A 176 18.98 -26.77 -12.52
CA VAL A 176 18.19 -25.54 -12.32
C VAL A 176 16.77 -25.73 -12.89
N GLN A 177 16.60 -26.60 -13.88
CA GLN A 177 15.30 -26.91 -14.50
C GLN A 177 14.50 -27.98 -13.72
N GLN A 178 15.16 -28.77 -12.85
CA GLN A 178 14.57 -29.87 -12.07
C GLN A 178 14.64 -29.62 -10.55
N SER A 179 14.14 -28.48 -10.05
CA SER A 179 13.75 -28.43 -8.65
C SER A 179 12.51 -29.31 -8.45
N ASP A 180 12.58 -30.22 -7.48
CA ASP A 180 11.68 -31.37 -7.23
C ASP A 180 10.20 -31.04 -6.93
N ASN A 181 9.75 -29.79 -7.16
CA ASN A 181 8.36 -29.35 -7.10
C ASN A 181 8.13 -28.28 -8.18
N SER A 182 7.76 -28.66 -9.41
CA SER A 182 7.02 -27.86 -10.41
C SER A 182 7.23 -26.32 -10.52
N GLU A 183 8.37 -25.75 -10.12
CA GLU A 183 8.63 -24.31 -10.15
C GLU A 183 9.61 -24.02 -11.28
N VAL A 184 9.03 -23.85 -12.48
CA VAL A 184 9.69 -23.25 -13.65
C VAL A 184 10.29 -21.90 -13.21
N PRO A 185 11.51 -21.53 -13.64
CA PRO A 185 12.08 -20.23 -13.31
C PRO A 185 11.07 -19.10 -13.58
N VAL A 186 10.77 -18.32 -12.55
CA VAL A 186 9.70 -17.31 -12.56
C VAL A 186 10.27 -16.00 -13.10
N VAL A 187 10.76 -16.05 -14.34
CA VAL A 187 11.19 -14.86 -15.07
C VAL A 187 10.07 -14.39 -15.97
N HIS A 188 9.54 -13.22 -15.67
CA HIS A 188 8.46 -12.59 -16.42
C HIS A 188 8.99 -11.39 -17.18
N ILE A 189 8.53 -11.18 -18.42
CA ILE A 189 8.79 -9.92 -19.14
C ILE A 189 7.56 -9.03 -18.97
N ARG A 190 7.71 -7.83 -18.40
CA ARG A 190 6.62 -6.90 -18.12
C ARG A 190 6.79 -5.63 -18.92
N ASN A 191 5.86 -5.34 -19.84
CA ASN A 191 5.74 -4.02 -20.46
C ASN A 191 4.61 -3.21 -19.81
N ASP A 192 4.38 -1.98 -20.27
CA ASP A 192 3.39 -1.05 -19.71
C ASP A 192 1.93 -1.57 -19.77
N LYS A 193 1.66 -2.63 -20.54
CA LYS A 193 0.29 -3.14 -20.78
C LYS A 193 0.08 -4.60 -20.38
N SER A 194 1.13 -5.36 -20.14
CA SER A 194 1.05 -6.80 -19.92
C SER A 194 2.33 -7.38 -19.32
N VAL A 195 2.16 -8.41 -18.49
CA VAL A 195 3.23 -9.33 -18.15
C VAL A 195 3.16 -10.51 -19.13
N ILE A 196 4.14 -10.62 -20.02
CA ILE A 196 4.25 -11.73 -20.96
C ILE A 196 4.57 -13.00 -20.16
N GLY A 197 3.66 -13.97 -20.22
CA GLY A 197 3.72 -15.16 -19.38
C GLY A 197 3.34 -14.93 -17.92
N GLY A 198 2.63 -13.83 -17.61
CA GLY A 198 2.17 -13.48 -16.27
C GLY A 198 0.78 -12.80 -16.28
N PRO A 199 0.38 -12.17 -15.16
CA PRO A 199 -0.96 -11.59 -14.99
C PRO A 199 -1.23 -10.39 -15.92
N ALA A 200 -2.51 -10.10 -16.18
CA ALA A 200 -2.92 -8.89 -16.89
C ALA A 200 -2.55 -7.63 -16.08
N HIS A 201 -2.22 -6.53 -16.76
CA HIS A 201 -1.70 -5.32 -16.11
C HIS A 201 -2.70 -4.16 -16.14
N LEU A 202 -2.93 -3.55 -14.99
CA LEU A 202 -3.72 -2.33 -14.81
C LEU A 202 -2.88 -1.27 -14.12
N GLN A 203 -3.12 0.00 -14.42
CA GLN A 203 -2.54 1.13 -13.69
C GLN A 203 -3.67 1.96 -13.08
N LEU A 204 -3.65 2.13 -11.76
CA LEU A 204 -4.58 3.03 -11.10
C LEU A 204 -4.20 4.48 -11.41
N ASP A 205 -5.16 5.23 -11.96
CA ASP A 205 -5.01 6.67 -12.22
C ASP A 205 -4.84 7.43 -10.89
N LYS A 206 -4.23 8.62 -10.95
CA LYS A 206 -3.93 9.44 -9.77
C LYS A 206 -5.16 10.11 -9.18
N THR A 207 -6.19 10.36 -9.99
CA THR A 207 -7.47 10.86 -9.52
C THR A 207 -8.12 9.82 -8.61
N VAL A 208 -8.61 10.24 -7.44
CA VAL A 208 -9.01 9.27 -6.41
C VAL A 208 -10.27 8.53 -6.84
N VAL A 209 -11.35 9.24 -7.17
CA VAL A 209 -12.65 8.63 -7.49
C VAL A 209 -12.71 8.22 -8.96
N GLU A 210 -12.41 9.14 -9.88
CA GLU A 210 -12.39 8.84 -11.32
C GLU A 210 -11.41 7.72 -11.67
N GLY A 211 -10.23 7.69 -11.05
CA GLY A 211 -9.23 6.66 -11.29
C GLY A 211 -9.69 5.27 -10.87
N LEU A 212 -10.31 5.14 -9.70
CA LEU A 212 -10.93 3.88 -9.27
C LEU A 212 -11.96 3.38 -10.30
N ALA A 213 -12.83 4.26 -10.78
CA ALA A 213 -13.86 3.88 -11.75
C ALA A 213 -13.27 3.40 -13.09
N LYS A 214 -12.31 4.15 -13.65
CA LYS A 214 -11.66 3.79 -14.92
C LYS A 214 -10.89 2.49 -14.82
N THR A 215 -10.10 2.30 -13.76
CA THR A 215 -9.28 1.10 -13.59
C THR A 215 -10.15 -0.15 -13.43
N ILE A 216 -11.28 -0.06 -12.73
CA ILE A 216 -12.22 -1.18 -12.63
C ILE A 216 -12.89 -1.46 -13.98
N HIS A 217 -13.28 -0.42 -14.72
CA HIS A 217 -13.84 -0.56 -16.07
C HIS A 217 -12.85 -1.28 -17.01
N GLU A 218 -11.61 -0.81 -17.08
CA GLU A 218 -10.54 -1.44 -17.86
C GLU A 218 -10.28 -2.89 -17.41
N GLY A 219 -10.27 -3.14 -16.10
CA GLY A 219 -10.13 -4.50 -15.58
C GLY A 219 -11.25 -5.44 -15.99
N ILE A 220 -12.51 -4.95 -16.01
CA ILE A 220 -13.66 -5.72 -16.51
C ILE A 220 -13.52 -6.01 -18.01
N GLU A 221 -13.08 -5.03 -18.81
CA GLU A 221 -12.82 -5.23 -20.24
C GLU A 221 -11.70 -6.26 -20.47
N LEU A 222 -10.69 -6.30 -19.62
CA LEU A 222 -9.61 -7.30 -19.71
C LEU A 222 -10.13 -8.70 -19.43
N ILE A 223 -10.86 -8.92 -18.33
CA ILE A 223 -11.29 -10.27 -17.92
C ILE A 223 -12.40 -10.86 -18.81
N THR A 224 -13.06 -10.03 -19.61
CA THR A 224 -14.06 -10.49 -20.59
C THR A 224 -13.41 -10.99 -21.89
N GLN A 225 -12.09 -10.79 -22.07
CA GLN A 225 -11.34 -11.35 -23.18
C GLN A 225 -11.12 -12.86 -23.04
N PRO A 226 -10.86 -13.61 -24.12
CA PRO A 226 -10.80 -15.08 -24.09
C PRO A 226 -9.56 -15.66 -23.39
N TYR A 227 -8.72 -14.84 -22.74
CA TYR A 227 -7.49 -15.27 -22.07
C TYR A 227 -7.72 -15.41 -20.57
N ASP A 228 -7.07 -16.39 -19.95
CA ASP A 228 -7.11 -16.56 -18.49
C ASP A 228 -6.18 -15.53 -17.84
N HIS A 229 -6.77 -14.52 -17.21
CA HIS A 229 -6.09 -13.42 -16.56
C HIS A 229 -6.18 -13.57 -15.03
N ASP A 230 -5.65 -14.65 -14.46
CA ASP A 230 -5.67 -14.91 -13.01
C ASP A 230 -4.25 -15.05 -12.45
N PRO A 231 -3.77 -14.13 -11.58
CA PRO A 231 -4.46 -12.92 -11.12
C PRO A 231 -4.50 -11.79 -12.17
N VAL A 232 -5.27 -10.72 -11.89
CA VAL A 232 -5.09 -9.41 -12.52
C VAL A 232 -4.18 -8.58 -11.61
N GLU A 233 -3.08 -8.06 -12.15
CA GLU A 233 -2.14 -7.21 -11.42
C GLU A 233 -2.45 -5.73 -11.67
N CYS A 234 -2.78 -5.00 -10.61
CA CYS A 234 -3.03 -3.56 -10.62
C CYS A 234 -1.91 -2.82 -9.89
N VAL A 235 -1.27 -1.89 -10.61
CA VAL A 235 -0.23 -1.03 -10.08
C VAL A 235 -0.85 0.24 -9.56
N VAL A 236 -0.49 0.60 -8.34
CA VAL A 236 -0.96 1.80 -7.68
C VAL A 236 0.22 2.67 -7.30
N GLU A 237 0.28 3.88 -7.85
CA GLU A 237 1.22 4.90 -7.36
C GLU A 237 0.76 5.41 -6.00
N ILE A 238 1.57 5.25 -4.96
CA ILE A 238 1.22 5.65 -3.59
C ILE A 238 1.60 7.11 -3.36
N GLY A 239 0.61 7.95 -3.06
CA GLY A 239 0.77 9.36 -2.73
C GLY A 239 1.10 9.62 -1.25
N ASP A 240 1.19 10.90 -0.88
CA ASP A 240 1.49 11.36 0.49
C ASP A 240 0.27 11.40 1.43
N ALA A 241 -0.94 11.29 0.88
CA ALA A 241 -2.19 11.45 1.61
C ALA A 241 -2.55 10.17 2.40
N TYR A 242 -1.84 9.95 3.52
CA TYR A 242 -1.87 8.72 4.32
C TYR A 242 -3.23 8.00 4.42
N PHE A 243 -4.29 8.68 4.89
CA PHE A 243 -5.61 8.05 5.06
C PHE A 243 -6.35 7.83 3.74
N VAL A 244 -6.16 8.72 2.77
CA VAL A 244 -6.75 8.59 1.43
C VAL A 244 -6.14 7.40 0.71
N GLU A 245 -4.83 7.18 0.83
CA GLU A 245 -4.16 6.01 0.24
C GLU A 245 -4.67 4.70 0.82
N ILE A 246 -4.83 4.62 2.15
CA ILE A 246 -5.42 3.45 2.81
C ILE A 246 -6.84 3.21 2.26
N ALA A 247 -7.69 4.22 2.29
CA ALA A 247 -9.08 4.11 1.84
C ALA A 247 -9.18 3.76 0.35
N ARG A 248 -8.28 4.28 -0.49
CA ARG A 248 -8.25 4.06 -1.95
C ARG A 248 -7.88 2.62 -2.29
N LEU A 249 -6.85 2.07 -1.66
CA LEU A 249 -6.45 0.66 -1.84
C LEU A 249 -7.56 -0.30 -1.39
N ARG A 250 -8.19 0.00 -0.25
CA ARG A 250 -9.36 -0.76 0.23
C ARG A 250 -10.53 -0.66 -0.74
N ALA A 251 -10.86 0.54 -1.21
CA ALA A 251 -11.95 0.78 -2.15
C ALA A 251 -11.73 0.04 -3.48
N LEU A 252 -10.49 -0.02 -3.98
CA LEU A 252 -10.13 -0.77 -5.19
C LEU A 252 -10.53 -2.25 -5.08
N ARG A 253 -10.15 -2.92 -3.97
CA ARG A 253 -10.50 -4.34 -3.75
C ARG A 253 -12.00 -4.56 -3.61
N ILE A 254 -12.70 -3.67 -2.90
CA ILE A 254 -14.16 -3.74 -2.73
C ILE A 254 -14.87 -3.58 -4.07
N LEU A 255 -14.48 -2.57 -4.86
CA LEU A 255 -15.06 -2.33 -6.18
C LEU A 255 -14.81 -3.51 -7.12
N TRP A 256 -13.62 -4.09 -7.10
CA TRP A 256 -13.29 -5.28 -7.89
C TRP A 256 -14.20 -6.46 -7.52
N ALA A 257 -14.24 -6.82 -6.23
CA ALA A 257 -15.06 -7.93 -5.75
C ALA A 257 -16.56 -7.71 -6.06
N ASN A 258 -17.08 -6.50 -5.83
CA ASN A 258 -18.47 -6.16 -6.12
C ASN A 258 -18.76 -6.22 -7.62
N SER A 259 -17.82 -5.82 -8.48
CA SER A 259 -17.95 -5.89 -9.93
C SER A 259 -18.01 -7.33 -10.42
N LEU A 260 -17.14 -8.21 -9.90
CA LEU A 260 -17.17 -9.64 -10.21
C LEU A 260 -18.50 -10.28 -9.81
N VAL A 261 -18.98 -9.98 -8.58
CA VAL A 261 -20.28 -10.45 -8.10
C VAL A 261 -21.42 -9.97 -8.99
N ALA A 262 -21.42 -8.69 -9.38
CA ALA A 262 -22.44 -8.11 -10.26
C ALA A 262 -22.46 -8.76 -11.65
N LEU A 263 -21.30 -9.16 -12.17
CA LEU A 263 -21.15 -9.85 -13.45
C LEU A 263 -21.36 -11.38 -13.35
N GLY A 264 -21.53 -11.92 -12.14
CA GLY A 264 -21.66 -13.36 -11.90
C GLY A 264 -20.36 -14.13 -12.14
N LEU A 265 -19.21 -13.48 -12.00
CA LEU A 265 -17.88 -14.04 -12.19
C LEU A 265 -17.27 -14.41 -10.83
N ASN A 266 -16.66 -15.61 -10.75
CA ASN A 266 -15.93 -16.07 -9.55
C ASN A 266 -14.40 -16.04 -9.77
N LYS A 267 -13.93 -15.29 -10.77
CA LYS A 267 -12.52 -15.08 -11.17
C LYS A 267 -12.41 -13.73 -11.90
N PRO A 268 -11.22 -13.12 -12.00
CA PRO A 268 -9.94 -13.47 -11.35
C PRO A 268 -9.66 -12.68 -10.06
N SER A 269 -8.65 -13.14 -9.30
CA SER A 269 -8.18 -12.42 -8.11
C SER A 269 -7.46 -11.12 -8.48
N LEU A 270 -7.47 -10.11 -7.59
CA LEU A 270 -6.76 -8.85 -7.79
C LEU A 270 -5.46 -8.85 -6.97
N PHE A 271 -4.33 -8.74 -7.66
CA PHE A 271 -3.02 -8.51 -7.08
C PHE A 271 -2.67 -7.03 -7.18
N VAL A 272 -2.30 -6.38 -6.07
CA VAL A 272 -2.06 -4.94 -5.99
C VAL A 272 -0.59 -4.65 -5.72
N GLU A 273 0.10 -4.05 -6.69
CA GLU A 273 1.48 -3.57 -6.56
C GLU A 273 1.49 -2.07 -6.22
N GLY A 274 1.91 -1.72 -5.01
CA GLY A 274 2.19 -0.34 -4.63
C GLY A 274 3.57 0.11 -5.12
N ARG A 275 3.65 1.28 -5.76
CA ARG A 275 4.91 1.89 -6.20
C ARG A 275 5.02 3.34 -5.74
N PHE A 276 6.21 3.75 -5.34
CA PHE A 276 6.47 5.17 -5.09
C PHE A 276 7.00 5.83 -6.36
N SER A 277 6.50 7.03 -6.64
CA SER A 277 6.97 7.84 -7.76
C SER A 277 8.15 8.71 -7.35
N ASN A 278 9.16 8.77 -8.22
CA ASN A 278 10.29 9.69 -8.07
C ASN A 278 9.93 11.14 -8.45
N ARG A 279 8.70 11.41 -8.92
CA ARG A 279 8.29 12.76 -9.37
C ARG A 279 8.17 13.75 -8.22
N ASP A 280 7.79 13.26 -7.04
CA ASP A 280 7.63 14.09 -5.83
C ASP A 280 8.91 14.15 -4.99
N MET A 281 10.00 13.54 -5.49
CA MET A 281 11.29 13.54 -4.82
C MET A 281 11.83 14.96 -4.76
N THR A 282 12.16 15.40 -3.56
CA THR A 282 12.78 16.71 -3.32
C THR A 282 14.30 16.58 -3.23
N ASP A 283 15.02 17.70 -3.31
CA ASP A 283 16.47 17.71 -3.09
C ASP A 283 16.85 17.36 -1.62
N ASP A 284 15.89 17.40 -0.70
CA ASP A 284 16.09 17.00 0.69
C ASP A 284 15.91 15.48 0.86
N VAL A 285 17.04 14.78 0.81
CA VAL A 285 17.13 13.32 0.98
C VAL A 285 16.49 12.86 2.29
N HIS A 286 16.66 13.59 3.39
CA HIS A 286 16.11 13.20 4.69
C HIS A 286 14.60 13.34 4.73
N ARG A 287 14.05 14.38 4.10
CA ARG A 287 12.61 14.51 3.92
C ARG A 287 12.04 13.35 3.11
N ASN A 288 12.70 12.97 2.01
CA ASN A 288 12.26 11.85 1.18
C ASN A 288 12.25 10.53 1.97
N MET A 289 13.24 10.29 2.83
CA MET A 289 13.28 9.12 3.73
C MET A 289 12.09 9.09 4.71
N ILE A 290 11.75 10.23 5.31
CA ILE A 290 10.61 10.32 6.23
C ILE A 290 9.29 10.09 5.49
N ALA A 291 9.12 10.72 4.32
CA ALA A 291 7.94 10.54 3.49
C ALA A 291 7.76 9.07 3.08
N ALA A 292 8.85 8.39 2.68
CA ALA A 292 8.82 6.98 2.32
C ALA A 292 8.29 6.08 3.43
N GLY A 293 8.63 6.35 4.70
CA GLY A 293 8.09 5.59 5.84
C GLY A 293 6.57 5.74 5.98
N SER A 294 6.05 6.96 5.87
CA SER A 294 4.61 7.23 5.95
C SER A 294 3.84 6.62 4.79
N LYS A 295 4.36 6.74 3.55
CA LYS A 295 3.77 6.12 2.36
C LYS A 295 3.75 4.60 2.44
N ALA A 296 4.83 4.00 2.97
CA ALA A 296 4.92 2.54 3.09
C ALA A 296 3.91 2.03 4.10
N LEU A 297 3.76 2.74 5.22
CA LEU A 297 2.77 2.41 6.23
C LEU A 297 1.34 2.50 5.69
N SER A 298 0.99 3.54 4.91
CA SER A 298 -0.34 3.62 4.30
C SER A 298 -0.57 2.55 3.23
N ALA A 299 0.44 2.23 2.41
CA ALA A 299 0.33 1.18 1.41
C ALA A 299 0.08 -0.19 2.05
N ILE A 300 0.88 -0.57 3.05
CA ILE A 300 0.76 -1.85 3.76
C ILE A 300 -0.57 -1.91 4.53
N SER A 301 -0.97 -0.83 5.21
CA SER A 301 -2.25 -0.79 5.93
C SER A 301 -3.47 -0.78 5.00
N GLY A 302 -3.30 -0.37 3.75
CA GLY A 302 -4.33 -0.46 2.71
C GLY A 302 -4.37 -1.82 2.01
N GLY A 303 -3.42 -2.72 2.30
CA GLY A 303 -3.36 -4.07 1.78
C GLY A 303 -2.78 -4.20 0.38
N VAL A 304 -1.55 -3.71 0.16
CA VAL A 304 -0.78 -4.03 -1.05
C VAL A 304 -0.19 -5.45 -0.98
N ASP A 305 -0.20 -6.18 -2.10
CA ASP A 305 0.40 -7.51 -2.20
C ASP A 305 1.90 -7.44 -2.55
N ARG A 306 2.33 -6.35 -3.17
CA ARG A 306 3.74 -6.03 -3.42
C ARG A 306 3.98 -4.56 -3.19
N LEU A 307 5.14 -4.21 -2.64
CA LEU A 307 5.52 -2.81 -2.45
C LEU A 307 6.92 -2.55 -2.98
N ILE A 308 7.05 -1.48 -3.76
CA ILE A 308 8.31 -0.95 -4.27
C ILE A 308 8.50 0.46 -3.71
N ILE A 309 9.49 0.60 -2.83
CA ILE A 309 9.85 1.88 -2.22
C ILE A 309 10.93 2.56 -3.05
N ALA A 310 10.61 3.74 -3.58
CA ALA A 310 11.58 4.61 -4.24
C ALA A 310 12.72 4.99 -3.29
N HIS A 311 13.94 5.04 -3.82
CA HIS A 311 15.09 5.49 -3.07
C HIS A 311 14.99 6.99 -2.76
N SER A 312 15.64 7.43 -1.69
CA SER A 312 15.59 8.82 -1.23
C SER A 312 16.38 9.82 -2.10
N ASP A 313 17.14 9.33 -3.08
CA ASP A 313 18.01 10.11 -3.96
C ASP A 313 17.93 9.57 -5.40
N ALA A 314 18.03 10.46 -6.40
CA ALA A 314 18.01 10.12 -7.82
C ALA A 314 19.21 9.26 -8.25
N ASN A 315 20.35 9.41 -7.58
CA ASN A 315 21.55 8.60 -7.77
C ASN A 315 21.79 7.80 -6.48
N PRO A 316 21.00 6.74 -6.25
CA PRO A 316 21.02 6.01 -5.00
C PRO A 316 22.38 5.36 -4.78
N THR A 317 22.92 5.53 -3.58
CA THR A 317 24.08 4.76 -3.09
C THR A 317 23.57 3.48 -2.43
N SER A 318 24.47 2.55 -2.10
CA SER A 318 24.12 1.37 -1.29
C SER A 318 23.43 1.73 0.03
N PHE A 319 23.74 2.89 0.61
CA PHE A 319 23.02 3.41 1.77
C PHE A 319 21.55 3.70 1.46
N HIS A 320 21.26 4.44 0.37
CA HIS A 320 19.88 4.78 -0.01
C HIS A 320 19.05 3.53 -0.31
N ARG A 321 19.63 2.56 -1.03
CA ARG A 321 18.99 1.27 -1.34
C ARG A 321 18.71 0.45 -0.07
N ARG A 322 19.67 0.41 0.85
CA ARG A 322 19.50 -0.28 2.13
C ARG A 322 18.38 0.34 2.97
N ILE A 323 18.29 1.67 2.99
CA ILE A 323 17.22 2.37 3.74
C ILE A 323 15.84 1.99 3.19
N SER A 324 15.63 2.01 1.86
CA SER A 324 14.35 1.62 1.28
C SER A 324 13.97 0.17 1.62
N ARG A 325 14.92 -0.77 1.58
CA ARG A 325 14.69 -2.16 2.01
C ARG A 325 14.36 -2.28 3.50
N ASN A 326 15.10 -1.57 4.35
CA ASN A 326 14.93 -1.63 5.80
C ASN A 326 13.56 -1.10 6.25
N ILE A 327 12.93 -0.18 5.50
CA ILE A 327 11.56 0.27 5.81
C ILE A 327 10.61 -0.92 5.81
N HIS A 328 10.67 -1.81 4.81
CA HIS A 328 9.86 -3.03 4.80
C HIS A 328 10.16 -3.92 6.02
N GLN A 329 11.43 -4.12 6.34
CA GLN A 329 11.84 -4.98 7.45
C GLN A 329 11.37 -4.46 8.80
N ILE A 330 11.46 -3.15 9.03
CA ILE A 330 10.97 -2.52 10.26
C ILE A 330 9.45 -2.70 10.35
N LEU A 331 8.73 -2.39 9.26
CA LEU A 331 7.26 -2.50 9.24
C LEU A 331 6.79 -3.96 9.44
N ARG A 332 7.50 -4.93 8.88
CA ARG A 332 7.19 -6.35 9.04
C ARG A 332 7.63 -6.89 10.40
N TYR A 333 8.93 -6.89 10.67
CA TYR A 333 9.51 -7.64 11.77
C TYR A 333 9.45 -6.93 13.12
N GLU A 334 9.45 -5.59 13.14
CA GLU A 334 9.40 -4.80 14.37
C GLU A 334 7.99 -4.30 14.67
N SER A 335 7.32 -3.71 13.68
CA SER A 335 5.95 -3.19 13.83
C SER A 335 4.86 -4.26 13.71
N LYS A 336 5.19 -5.47 13.23
CA LYS A 336 4.26 -6.61 13.09
C LYS A 336 3.02 -6.30 12.24
N LEU A 337 3.19 -5.50 11.20
CA LEU A 337 2.09 -5.16 10.30
C LEU A 337 1.67 -6.31 9.38
N ASP A 338 2.42 -7.41 9.35
CA ASP A 338 2.07 -8.66 8.67
C ASP A 338 1.37 -9.68 9.59
N ALA A 339 1.09 -9.33 10.86
CA ALA A 339 0.48 -10.25 11.81
C ALA A 339 -1.05 -10.28 11.75
N ILE A 340 -1.66 -9.24 11.17
CA ILE A 340 -3.12 -9.07 11.05
C ILE A 340 -3.40 -8.62 9.62
N GLU A 341 -4.40 -9.24 8.99
CA GLU A 341 -4.84 -8.92 7.63
C GLU A 341 -5.16 -7.44 7.47
N ASP A 342 -6.26 -6.94 8.04
CA ASP A 342 -6.67 -5.53 7.93
C ASP A 342 -6.64 -4.85 9.31
N PRO A 343 -5.51 -4.21 9.69
CA PRO A 343 -5.37 -3.58 11.00
C PRO A 343 -6.23 -2.32 11.16
N VAL A 344 -6.77 -1.78 10.07
CA VAL A 344 -7.59 -0.55 10.06
C VAL A 344 -9.09 -0.85 9.99
N LYS A 345 -9.48 -2.12 9.91
CA LYS A 345 -10.88 -2.59 9.99
C LYS A 345 -11.58 -2.05 11.23
N GLY A 346 -12.74 -1.44 11.02
CA GLY A 346 -13.55 -0.83 12.08
C GLY A 346 -13.10 0.56 12.52
N ALA A 347 -12.01 1.11 11.97
CA ALA A 347 -11.64 2.50 12.22
C ALA A 347 -12.65 3.44 11.54
N TYR A 348 -13.43 4.16 12.34
CA TYR A 348 -14.61 4.89 11.84
C TYR A 348 -14.33 5.84 10.68
N TYR A 349 -13.23 6.56 10.81
CA TYR A 349 -12.77 7.50 9.81
C TYR A 349 -12.40 6.83 8.47
N ILE A 350 -11.67 5.71 8.53
CA ILE A 350 -11.20 4.98 7.34
C ILE A 350 -12.35 4.22 6.68
N GLU A 351 -13.21 3.56 7.46
CA GLU A 351 -14.41 2.87 6.95
C GLU A 351 -15.33 3.85 6.22
N ASN A 352 -15.62 5.00 6.82
CA ASN A 352 -16.46 6.02 6.20
C ASN A 352 -15.82 6.61 4.93
N MET A 353 -14.52 6.87 4.93
CA MET A 353 -13.80 7.35 3.74
C MET A 353 -13.80 6.31 2.63
N THR A 354 -13.50 5.04 2.95
CA THR A 354 -13.54 3.93 2.00
C THR A 354 -14.91 3.79 1.36
N ARG A 355 -15.98 3.85 2.18
CA ARG A 355 -17.37 3.80 1.70
C ARG A 355 -17.68 4.93 0.73
N GLN A 356 -17.31 6.18 1.05
CA GLN A 356 -17.53 7.32 0.15
C GLN A 356 -16.81 7.14 -1.18
N LEU A 357 -15.58 6.62 -1.17
CA LEU A 357 -14.83 6.33 -2.40
C LEU A 357 -15.51 5.25 -3.24
N VAL A 358 -15.94 4.15 -2.62
CA VAL A 358 -16.66 3.06 -3.28
C VAL A 358 -17.97 3.57 -3.91
N GLU A 359 -18.80 4.29 -3.15
CA GLU A 359 -20.09 4.81 -3.62
C GLU A 359 -19.92 5.75 -4.83
N LYS A 360 -18.99 6.72 -4.73
CA LYS A 360 -18.76 7.70 -5.79
C LYS A 360 -18.13 7.04 -7.03
N ALA A 361 -17.16 6.15 -6.86
CA ALA A 361 -16.52 5.45 -7.97
C ALA A 361 -17.49 4.48 -8.67
N TRP A 362 -18.36 3.80 -7.90
CA TRP A 362 -19.39 2.92 -8.46
C TRP A 362 -20.38 3.66 -9.36
N LEU A 363 -20.80 4.87 -8.96
CA LEU A 363 -21.66 5.71 -9.79
C LEU A 363 -20.99 6.08 -11.12
N LYS A 364 -19.73 6.51 -11.08
CA LYS A 364 -18.94 6.78 -12.29
C LYS A 364 -18.75 5.53 -13.16
N LEU A 365 -18.52 4.37 -12.55
CA LEU A 365 -18.39 3.10 -13.27
C LEU A 365 -19.67 2.77 -14.06
N ILE A 366 -20.86 3.03 -13.49
CA ILE A 366 -22.13 2.88 -14.21
C ILE A 366 -22.20 3.84 -15.40
N GLU A 367 -21.79 5.10 -15.22
CA GLU A 367 -21.76 6.10 -16.30
C GLU A 367 -20.84 5.69 -17.45
N LEU A 368 -19.68 5.08 -17.16
CA LEU A 368 -18.73 4.59 -18.17
C LEU A 368 -19.27 3.38 -18.96
N ASN A 369 -20.13 2.57 -18.34
CA ASN A 369 -20.71 1.36 -18.93
C ASN A 369 -22.05 1.62 -19.66
N THR A 370 -22.54 2.85 -19.68
CA THR A 370 -23.79 3.25 -20.36
C THR A 370 -23.48 3.82 -21.73
#